data_AF-A0A8C5SGS5-F1
#
_entry.id   AF-A0A8C5SGS5-F1
#
_cell.length_a   1.000
_cell.length_b   1.000
_cell.length_c   1.000
_cell.angle_alpha   90.00
_cell.angle_beta   90.00
_cell.angle_gamma   90.00
#
_symmetry.space_group_name_H-M   'P 1'
#
loop_
_entity.id
_entity.type
_entity.pdbx_description
1 polymer ?
#
loop_
_entity_poly.entity_id
_entity_poly.type
_entity_poly.pdbx_seq_one_letter_code
_entity_poly.pdbx_strand_id
1 'polypeptide(L)'
;MPRAGPECHHPVDPGHCKAHMTRFYYNHKYNKCKKFIYGGCKGNDNNFESFEECLHFCKGKWRRGFWNVLALSKTSSLDKKREQPQAPQLEKF
;
A
#
# COMPACT_ATOMS: atom_id res chain seq x y z
N MET A 1 16.82 7.50 6.36
CA MET A 1 15.77 6.48 6.26
C MET A 1 14.95 6.56 7.54
N PRO A 2 13.64 6.79 7.50
CA PRO A 2 12.84 6.59 8.70
C PRO A 2 12.96 5.10 9.06
N ARG A 3 13.25 4.84 10.33
CA ARG A 3 13.13 3.50 10.92
C ARG A 3 11.68 3.05 10.73
N ALA A 4 11.41 1.75 10.81
CA ALA A 4 10.02 1.27 10.91
C ALA A 4 9.26 2.19 11.88
N GLY A 5 8.18 2.80 11.40
CA GLY A 5 7.48 3.81 12.16
C GLY A 5 6.96 3.24 13.48
N PRO A 6 6.73 4.09 14.52
CA PRO A 6 6.23 3.62 15.81
C PRO A 6 4.92 2.82 15.69
N GLU A 7 4.16 3.04 14.62
CA GLU A 7 2.92 2.33 14.28
C GLU A 7 3.14 0.82 14.18
N CYS A 8 4.28 0.38 13.63
CA CYS A 8 4.62 -1.04 13.49
C CYS A 8 4.79 -1.78 14.83
N HIS A 9 4.88 -1.04 15.93
CA HIS A 9 4.98 -1.59 17.28
C HIS A 9 3.63 -1.58 18.02
N HIS A 10 2.59 -0.96 17.46
CA HIS A 10 1.27 -0.98 18.07
C HIS A 10 0.69 -2.41 18.09
N PRO A 11 -0.10 -2.74 19.13
CA PRO A 11 -0.82 -4.01 19.18
C PRO A 11 -1.88 -4.06 18.08
N VAL A 12 -2.43 -5.26 17.82
CA VAL A 12 -3.59 -5.39 16.95
C VAL A 12 -4.81 -4.75 17.62
N ASP A 13 -5.54 -3.93 16.87
CA ASP A 13 -6.80 -3.35 17.31
C ASP A 13 -7.91 -3.63 16.27
N PRO A 14 -8.84 -4.55 16.55
CA PRO A 14 -9.99 -4.82 15.69
C PRO A 14 -10.96 -3.62 15.58
N GLY A 15 -10.92 -2.68 16.52
CA GLY A 15 -11.94 -1.66 16.67
C GLY A 15 -13.27 -2.20 17.21
N HIS A 16 -14.26 -1.31 17.33
CA HIS A 16 -15.54 -1.62 17.96
C HIS A 16 -16.65 -2.00 16.97
N CYS A 17 -16.44 -1.77 15.66
CA CYS A 17 -17.36 -2.20 14.62
C CYS A 17 -17.27 -3.74 14.42
N LYS A 18 -18.29 -4.31 13.77
CA LYS A 18 -18.46 -5.78 13.65
C LYS A 18 -18.37 -6.31 12.21
N ALA A 19 -17.72 -5.57 11.31
CA ALA A 19 -17.43 -6.08 9.98
C ALA A 19 -16.37 -7.20 10.07
N HIS A 20 -16.36 -8.10 9.10
CA HIS A 20 -15.37 -9.16 8.98
C HIS A 20 -14.39 -8.83 7.84
N MET A 21 -13.48 -7.89 8.08
CA MET A 21 -12.48 -7.49 7.08
C MET A 21 -11.14 -8.14 7.37
N THR A 22 -10.60 -8.91 6.43
CA THR A 22 -9.25 -9.46 6.57
C THR A 22 -8.24 -8.36 6.31
N ARG A 23 -7.42 -8.06 7.33
CA ARG A 23 -6.34 -7.07 7.26
C ARG A 23 -5.04 -7.67 7.75
N PHE A 24 -3.93 -6.96 7.54
CA PHE A 24 -2.59 -7.38 7.94
C PHE A 24 -2.02 -6.43 8.99
N TYR A 25 -1.29 -6.98 9.95
CA TYR A 25 -0.55 -6.22 10.95
C TYR A 25 0.88 -6.75 11.05
N TYR A 26 1.80 -5.89 11.45
CA TYR A 26 3.19 -6.25 11.70
C TYR A 26 3.36 -6.78 13.12
N ASN A 27 3.87 -8.01 13.23
CA ASN A 27 4.24 -8.61 14.49
C ASN A 27 5.75 -8.46 14.72
N HIS A 28 6.14 -7.46 15.52
CA HIS A 28 7.54 -7.15 15.81
C HIS A 28 8.27 -8.31 16.54
N LYS A 29 7.57 -9.09 17.38
CA LYS A 29 8.15 -10.25 18.08
C LYS A 29 8.67 -11.31 17.10
N TYR A 30 7.98 -11.50 15.98
CA TYR A 30 8.36 -12.49 14.97
C TYR A 30 8.94 -11.87 13.69
N ASN A 31 9.04 -10.54 13.61
CA ASN A 31 9.45 -9.80 12.42
C ASN A 31 8.69 -10.20 11.14
N LYS A 32 7.38 -10.40 11.27
CA LYS A 32 6.49 -10.91 10.21
C LYS A 32 5.14 -10.19 10.23
N CYS A 33 4.59 -9.94 9.04
CA CYS A 33 3.20 -9.56 8.88
C CYS A 33 2.28 -10.76 9.05
N LYS A 34 1.15 -10.58 9.73
CA LYS A 34 0.14 -11.61 9.99
C LYS A 34 -1.25 -11.06 9.71
N LYS A 35 -2.19 -11.95 9.38
CA LYS A 35 -3.60 -11.59 9.19
C LYS A 35 -4.31 -11.40 10.53
N PHE A 36 -5.28 -10.50 10.55
CA PHE A 36 -6.26 -10.36 11.63
C PHE A 36 -7.61 -9.91 11.05
N ILE A 37 -8.67 -10.01 11.85
CA ILE A 37 -10.00 -9.51 11.49
C ILE A 37 -10.15 -8.10 12.04
N TYR A 38 -10.37 -7.15 11.13
CA TYR A 38 -10.68 -5.77 11.44
C TYR A 38 -12.19 -5.53 11.37
N GLY A 39 -12.71 -4.88 12.39
CA GLY A 39 -14.12 -4.57 12.58
C GLY A 39 -14.67 -3.51 11.61
N GLY A 40 -13.82 -2.83 10.85
CA GLY A 40 -14.21 -1.85 9.83
C GLY A 40 -14.28 -0.40 10.31
N CYS A 41 -14.00 -0.12 11.59
CA CYS A 41 -13.87 1.25 12.09
C CYS A 41 -12.95 1.34 13.30
N LYS A 42 -12.39 2.55 13.54
CA LYS A 42 -11.38 2.80 14.59
C LYS A 42 -10.18 1.87 14.42
N GLY A 43 -9.47 1.51 15.48
CA GLY A 43 -8.21 0.79 15.37
C GLY A 43 -6.98 1.70 15.46
N ASN A 44 -5.85 1.19 15.01
CA ASN A 44 -4.60 1.93 14.90
C ASN A 44 -3.94 1.66 13.53
N ASP A 45 -2.82 2.34 13.29
CA ASP A 45 -2.10 2.35 12.02
C ASP A 45 -1.32 1.06 11.71
N ASN A 46 -1.27 0.09 12.63
CA ASN A 46 -0.76 -1.26 12.36
C ASN A 46 -1.82 -2.12 11.65
N ASN A 47 -2.40 -1.58 10.59
CA ASN A 47 -3.53 -2.15 9.85
C ASN A 47 -3.36 -1.85 8.36
N PHE A 48 -3.01 -2.88 7.60
CA PHE A 48 -2.69 -2.80 6.18
C PHE A 48 -3.65 -3.68 5.37
N GLU A 49 -3.91 -3.30 4.12
CA GLU A 49 -4.83 -4.05 3.25
C GLU A 49 -4.15 -5.26 2.63
N SER A 50 -2.82 -5.17 2.43
CA SER A 50 -2.01 -6.24 1.84
C SER A 50 -0.82 -6.63 2.70
N PHE A 51 -0.32 -7.84 2.47
CA PHE A 51 0.88 -8.34 3.12
C PHE A 51 2.13 -7.56 2.67
N GLU A 52 2.18 -7.21 1.40
CA GLU A 52 3.24 -6.45 0.75
C GLU A 52 3.36 -5.05 1.34
N GLU A 53 2.24 -4.35 1.50
CA GLU A 53 2.17 -3.03 2.13
C GLU A 53 2.69 -3.08 3.57
N CYS A 54 2.21 -4.02 4.37
CA CYS A 54 2.68 -4.23 5.74
C CYS A 54 4.20 -4.46 5.79
N LEU A 55 4.73 -5.32 4.93
CA LEU A 55 6.17 -5.59 4.88
C LEU A 55 6.97 -4.38 4.38
N HIS A 56 6.45 -3.68 3.37
CA HIS A 56 7.10 -2.51 2.82
C HIS A 56 7.20 -1.41 3.88
N PHE A 57 6.09 -1.13 4.58
CA PHE A 57 5.99 -0.11 5.61
C PHE A 57 6.84 -0.45 6.85
N CYS A 58 6.70 -1.67 7.39
CA CYS A 58 7.32 -2.02 8.67
C CYS A 58 8.69 -2.70 8.58
N LYS A 59 9.04 -3.33 7.45
CA LYS A 59 10.32 -4.03 7.28
C LYS A 59 11.29 -3.31 6.36
N GLY A 60 10.82 -2.37 5.54
CA GLY A 60 11.67 -1.50 4.72
C GLY A 60 12.64 -2.28 3.84
N LYS A 61 12.13 -3.10 2.91
CA LYS A 61 12.97 -3.76 1.91
C LYS A 61 12.72 -3.22 0.51
N TRP A 62 13.31 -2.06 0.24
CA TRP A 62 13.78 -1.78 -1.12
C TRP A 62 15.00 -0.89 -1.16
N ARG A 63 16.14 -1.35 -0.60
CA ARG A 63 17.49 -0.92 -1.03
C ARG A 63 18.55 -1.98 -0.75
N ARG A 64 18.65 -2.97 -1.64
CA ARG A 64 19.94 -3.55 -2.04
C ARG A 64 19.84 -3.96 -3.52
N GLY A 65 20.11 -3.01 -4.43
CA GLY A 65 20.68 -3.34 -5.74
C GLY A 65 19.84 -3.23 -7.03
N PHE A 66 18.56 -2.87 -7.01
CA PHE A 66 17.75 -2.80 -8.27
C PHE A 66 17.33 -1.38 -8.71
N TRP A 67 18.04 -0.35 -8.22
CA TRP A 67 17.84 1.06 -8.61
C TRP A 67 19.16 1.73 -8.97
N ASN A 68 19.92 1.15 -9.89
CA ASN A 68 21.09 1.80 -10.49
C ASN A 68 21.19 1.58 -12.02
N VAL A 69 20.10 1.18 -12.69
CA VAL A 69 20.08 1.07 -14.17
C VAL A 69 18.88 1.76 -14.85
N LEU A 70 17.88 2.28 -14.12
CA LEU A 70 16.73 2.99 -14.71
C LEU A 70 16.49 4.36 -14.05
N ALA A 71 17.59 5.09 -13.76
CA ALA A 71 17.52 6.51 -13.44
C ALA A 71 17.44 7.35 -14.74
N LEU A 72 16.28 7.33 -15.40
CA LEU A 72 15.80 8.33 -16.35
C LEU A 72 14.30 8.41 -16.05
N SER A 73 13.70 9.39 -15.40
CA SER A 73 13.96 10.82 -15.17
C SER A 73 12.93 11.23 -14.08
N LYS A 74 13.32 11.98 -13.03
CA LYS A 74 12.88 13.38 -12.79
C LYS A 74 11.39 13.62 -13.11
N THR A 75 10.52 14.21 -12.28
CA THR A 75 10.63 15.22 -11.22
C THR A 75 9.20 15.47 -10.67
N SER A 76 9.09 16.16 -9.55
CA SER A 76 7.89 16.67 -8.88
C SER A 76 6.67 17.06 -9.75
N SER A 77 5.49 16.64 -9.29
CA SER A 77 4.17 17.32 -9.30
C SER A 77 3.60 17.91 -10.60
N LEU A 78 2.33 17.56 -10.86
CA LEU A 78 1.40 18.07 -11.87
C LEU A 78 1.70 17.62 -13.31
N ASP A 79 0.88 16.75 -13.88
CA ASP A 79 0.09 17.15 -15.06
C ASP A 79 -0.94 16.08 -15.49
N LYS A 80 -2.14 16.62 -15.60
CA LYS A 80 -3.39 16.08 -16.11
C LYS A 80 -3.35 15.99 -17.64
N LYS A 81 -4.09 15.01 -18.18
CA LYS A 81 -4.71 14.95 -19.53
C LYS A 81 -3.81 14.75 -20.77
N ARG A 82 -4.21 13.77 -21.59
CA ARG A 82 -4.51 13.87 -23.05
C ARG A 82 -5.22 12.57 -23.48
N GLU A 83 -6.56 12.52 -23.55
CA GLU A 83 -7.51 12.85 -24.65
C GLU A 83 -7.32 12.04 -25.96
N GLN A 84 -8.45 11.54 -26.47
CA GLN A 84 -8.71 10.55 -27.55
C GLN A 84 -8.27 10.97 -28.97
N PRO A 85 -8.32 10.04 -29.94
CA PRO A 85 -8.95 10.39 -31.22
C PRO A 85 -9.91 9.33 -31.83
N GLN A 86 -11.09 9.84 -32.18
CA GLN A 86 -12.04 9.65 -33.30
C GLN A 86 -12.14 8.36 -34.16
N ALA A 87 -13.40 8.02 -34.45
CA ALA A 87 -13.96 6.87 -35.15
C ALA A 87 -13.62 6.72 -36.66
N PRO A 88 -13.80 5.51 -37.24
CA PRO A 88 -13.99 5.33 -38.68
C PRO A 88 -15.48 5.28 -39.08
N GLN A 89 -15.79 5.94 -40.18
CA GLN A 89 -17.08 5.88 -40.89
C GLN A 89 -17.09 4.73 -41.91
N LEU A 90 -18.23 4.06 -42.10
CA LEU A 90 -18.67 3.46 -43.37
C LEU A 90 -20.16 3.07 -43.25
N GLU A 91 -21.09 3.92 -43.70
CA GLU A 91 -21.77 3.93 -45.01
C GLU A 91 -23.02 3.02 -45.07
N LYS A 92 -24.19 3.70 -45.14
CA LYS A 92 -25.28 3.50 -46.09
C LYS A 92 -25.84 2.06 -46.25
N PHE A 93 -27.06 1.86 -45.76
CA PHE A 93 -28.29 1.61 -46.56
C PHE A 93 -29.49 2.08 -45.75
#